data_AF-A0A9P6PTE3-F1
#
_entry.id   AF-A0A9P6PTE3-F1
#
_cell.length_a   1.000
_cell.length_b   1.000
_cell.length_c   1.000
_cell.angle_alpha   90.00
_cell.angle_beta   90.00
_cell.angle_gamma   90.00
#
_symmetry.space_group_name_H-M   'P 1'
#
loop_
_entity.id
_entity.type
_entity.pdbx_description
1 polymer ?
#
loop_
_entity_poly.entity_id
_entity_poly.type
_entity_poly.pdbx_seq_one_letter_code
_entity_poly.pdbx_strand_id
1 'polypeptide(L)'
;MHLQLDTKVKRMHAKGQEILAERGYDSKNSKLGFHVPPFNTIDHLHLHVLGGEFKNAFRRKKYESGRMWYMDMSQLLEKITKMKKVQETARL
;
A
#
# COMPACT_ATOMS: atom_id res chain seq x y z
N MET A 1 8.72 9.87 -15.50
CA MET A 1 7.77 8.81 -15.06
C MET A 1 7.69 8.65 -13.53
N HIS A 2 8.79 8.54 -12.77
CA HIS A 2 8.72 8.27 -11.31
C HIS A 2 8.01 9.34 -10.45
N LEU A 3 8.15 10.65 -10.76
CA LEU A 3 7.44 11.72 -10.04
C LEU A 3 5.90 11.64 -10.18
N GLN A 4 5.41 11.15 -11.32
CA GLN A 4 3.97 10.98 -11.55
C GLN A 4 3.41 9.77 -10.79
N LEU A 5 4.21 8.73 -10.57
CA LEU A 5 3.81 7.56 -9.79
C LEU A 5 3.58 7.92 -8.31
N ASP A 6 4.50 8.67 -7.70
CA ASP A 6 4.36 9.15 -6.32
C ASP A 6 3.06 9.92 -6.11
N THR A 7 2.74 10.79 -7.08
CA THR A 7 1.54 11.64 -7.04
C THR A 7 0.27 10.80 -7.13
N LYS A 8 0.25 9.78 -8.01
CA LYS A 8 -0.90 8.85 -8.13
C LYS A 8 -1.11 8.03 -6.87
N VAL A 9 -0.05 7.41 -6.34
CA VAL A 9 -0.13 6.56 -5.13
C VAL A 9 -0.59 7.39 -3.93
N LYS A 10 -0.05 8.60 -3.75
CA LYS A 10 -0.48 9.52 -2.68
C LYS A 10 -1.97 9.88 -2.80
N ARG A 11 -2.47 10.14 -4.01
CA ARG A 11 -3.90 10.41 -4.26
C ARG A 11 -4.78 9.21 -3.94
N MET A 12 -4.37 8.00 -4.34
CA MET A 12 -5.09 6.77 -3.99
C MET A 12 -5.16 6.60 -2.47
N HIS A 13 -4.04 6.80 -1.78
CA HIS A 13 -3.97 6.69 -0.32
C HIS A 13 -4.91 7.70 0.37
N ALA A 14 -4.83 8.98 -0.02
CA ALA A 14 -5.70 10.02 0.52
C ALA A 14 -7.19 9.67 0.34
N LYS A 15 -7.57 9.21 -0.86
CA LYS A 15 -8.96 8.80 -1.11
C LYS A 15 -9.37 7.58 -0.29
N GLY A 16 -8.47 6.62 -0.08
CA GLY A 16 -8.72 5.48 0.79
C GLY A 16 -8.96 5.88 2.25
N GLN A 17 -8.20 6.85 2.76
CA GLN A 17 -8.38 7.39 4.11
C GLN A 17 -9.72 8.10 4.26
N GLU A 18 -10.10 8.91 3.27
CA GLU A 18 -11.41 9.59 3.21
C GLU A 18 -12.56 8.57 3.26
N ILE A 19 -12.53 7.53 2.42
CA ILE A 19 -13.56 6.48 2.38
C ILE A 19 -13.71 5.76 3.73
N LEU A 20 -12.60 5.50 4.43
CA LEU A 20 -12.64 4.84 5.74
C LEU A 20 -13.26 5.75 6.81
N ALA A 21 -12.88 7.03 6.81
CA ALA A 21 -13.45 8.03 7.71
C ALA A 21 -14.95 8.22 7.47
N GLU A 22 -15.39 8.34 6.21
CA GLU A 22 -16.80 8.42 5.82
C GLU A 22 -17.62 7.22 6.31
N ARG A 23 -17.00 6.04 6.40
CA ARG A 23 -17.64 4.80 6.88
C ARG A 23 -17.49 4.56 8.38
N GLY A 24 -16.91 5.50 9.12
CA GLY A 24 -16.74 5.43 10.57
C GLY A 24 -15.65 4.48 11.05
N TYR A 25 -14.70 4.10 10.19
CA TYR A 25 -13.55 3.28 10.58
C TYR A 25 -12.39 4.16 11.03
N ASP A 26 -11.82 3.82 12.19
CA ASP A 26 -10.59 4.45 12.68
C ASP A 26 -9.33 3.87 12.00
N SER A 27 -8.19 4.55 12.19
CA SER A 27 -6.91 4.10 11.63
C SER A 27 -6.36 2.83 12.29
N LYS A 28 -6.80 2.48 13.50
CA LYS A 28 -6.31 1.31 14.25
C LYS A 28 -6.88 0.01 13.68
N ASN A 29 -8.15 0.06 13.27
CA ASN A 29 -8.90 -1.05 12.72
C ASN A 29 -8.99 -1.00 11.19
N SER A 30 -8.11 -0.23 10.54
CA SER A 30 -8.08 -0.12 9.09
C SER A 30 -6.74 -0.57 8.52
N LYS A 31 -6.78 -1.09 7.29
CA LYS A 31 -5.60 -1.43 6.50
C LYS A 31 -5.70 -0.75 5.13
N LEU A 32 -4.66 0.02 4.78
CA LEU A 32 -4.42 0.54 3.44
C LEU A 32 -3.09 0.04 2.92
N GLY A 33 -3.09 -0.56 1.73
CA GLY A 33 -1.86 -1.12 1.18
C GLY A 33 -2.05 -1.89 -0.12
N PHE A 34 -0.96 -2.44 -0.62
CA PHE A 34 -0.84 -3.03 -1.95
C PHE A 34 -0.35 -4.47 -1.84
N HIS A 35 -0.80 -5.33 -2.77
CA HIS A 35 -0.22 -6.66 -2.91
C HIS A 35 1.12 -6.60 -3.63
N VAL A 36 2.05 -7.44 -3.18
CA VAL A 36 3.40 -7.56 -3.76
C VAL A 36 3.48 -8.86 -4.56
N PRO A 37 3.89 -8.83 -5.84
CA PRO A 37 4.12 -10.03 -6.64
C PRO A 37 5.07 -11.02 -5.94
N PRO A 38 4.89 -12.34 -6.11
CA PRO A 38 4.03 -13.00 -7.10
C PRO A 38 2.56 -13.15 -6.67
N PHE A 39 2.17 -12.63 -5.51
CA PHE A 39 0.84 -12.85 -4.93
C PHE A 39 -0.10 -11.67 -5.16
N ASN A 40 -0.40 -11.36 -6.42
CA ASN A 40 -1.41 -10.37 -6.80
C ASN A 40 -2.67 -11.05 -7.36
N THR A 41 -3.84 -10.45 -7.09
CA THR A 41 -5.13 -10.94 -7.63
C THR A 41 -5.42 -10.38 -9.02
N ILE A 42 -4.78 -9.27 -9.37
CA ILE A 42 -5.02 -8.49 -10.59
C ILE A 42 -3.72 -7.82 -11.04
N ASP A 43 -3.62 -7.54 -12.35
CA ASP A 43 -2.42 -7.01 -12.99
C ASP A 43 -2.47 -5.48 -13.19
N HIS A 44 -2.84 -4.75 -12.14
CA HIS A 44 -2.73 -3.30 -12.10
C HIS A 44 -2.45 -2.81 -10.68
N LEU A 45 -1.94 -1.58 -10.57
CA LEU A 45 -1.75 -0.92 -9.29
C LEU A 45 -3.09 -0.79 -8.56
N HIS A 46 -3.26 -1.55 -7.48
CA HIS A 46 -4.51 -1.62 -6.74
C HIS A 46 -4.29 -1.42 -5.25
N LEU A 47 -4.93 -0.38 -4.71
CA LEU A 47 -4.92 -0.09 -3.29
C LEU A 47 -6.07 -0.84 -2.61
N HIS A 48 -5.74 -1.69 -1.64
CA HIS A 48 -6.72 -2.24 -0.72
C HIS A 48 -7.10 -1.18 0.32
N VAL A 49 -8.41 -1.02 0.53
CA VAL A 49 -9.00 -0.14 1.56
C VAL A 49 -9.92 -1.01 2.40
N LEU A 50 -9.43 -1.46 3.56
CA LEU A 50 -10.09 -2.47 4.39
C LEU A 50 -10.37 -1.88 5.77
N GLY A 51 -11.65 -1.76 6.13
CA GLY A 51 -12.09 -1.29 7.44
C GLY A 51 -12.61 -2.44 8.31
N GLY A 52 -12.35 -2.35 9.62
CA GLY A 52 -12.75 -3.32 10.62
C GLY A 52 -11.77 -4.49 10.78
N GLU A 53 -12.02 -5.31 11.80
CA GLU A 53 -11.19 -6.46 12.11
C GLU A 53 -11.49 -7.66 11.19
N PHE A 54 -10.46 -8.40 10.80
CA PHE A 54 -10.68 -9.67 10.10
C PHE A 54 -11.05 -10.77 11.08
N LYS A 55 -12.24 -11.33 10.88
CA LYS A 55 -12.74 -12.47 11.64
C LYS A 55 -11.88 -13.72 11.49
N ASN A 56 -11.24 -13.93 10.33
CA ASN A 56 -10.40 -15.10 10.09
C ASN A 56 -8.89 -14.80 10.21
N ALA A 57 -8.15 -15.74 10.78
CA ALA A 57 -6.70 -15.61 10.97
C ALA A 57 -5.96 -15.51 9.63
N PHE A 58 -6.44 -16.24 8.61
CA PHE A 58 -5.84 -16.22 7.28
C PHE A 58 -5.88 -14.83 6.64
N ARG A 59 -7.00 -14.09 6.69
CA ARG A 59 -7.03 -12.73 6.12
C ARG A 59 -6.25 -11.73 6.96
N ARG A 60 -6.25 -11.86 8.31
CA ARG A 60 -5.35 -11.06 9.16
C ARG A 60 -3.92 -11.16 8.65
N LYS A 61 -3.44 -12.39 8.44
CA LYS A 61 -2.08 -12.68 7.96
C LYS A 61 -1.86 -12.22 6.51
N LYS A 62 -2.88 -12.31 5.64
CA LYS A 62 -2.80 -11.87 4.24
C LYS A 62 -2.62 -10.34 4.11
N TYR A 63 -3.24 -9.56 4.98
CA TYR A 63 -3.23 -8.08 4.94
C TYR A 63 -2.42 -7.45 6.07
N GLU A 64 -1.47 -8.19 6.63
CA GLU A 64 -0.56 -7.73 7.66
C GLU A 64 0.69 -7.11 7.01
N SER A 65 0.95 -5.83 7.33
CA SER A 65 2.15 -5.10 6.93
C SER A 65 3.42 -5.80 7.42
N GLY A 66 4.51 -5.67 6.66
CA GLY A 66 5.79 -6.30 7.02
C GLY A 66 5.99 -7.70 6.43
N ARG A 67 5.00 -8.22 5.69
CA ARG A 67 5.11 -9.51 5.00
C ARG A 67 5.48 -9.32 3.53
N MET A 68 6.06 -10.36 2.94
CA MET A 68 6.51 -10.34 1.54
C MET A 68 5.40 -10.19 0.49
N TRP A 69 4.12 -10.31 0.86
CA TRP A 69 2.96 -10.25 -0.05
C TRP A 69 2.04 -9.04 0.15
N TYR A 70 2.29 -8.20 1.17
CA TYR A 70 1.47 -7.02 1.45
C TYR A 70 2.34 -5.88 1.98
N MET A 71 2.15 -4.70 1.40
CA MET A 71 2.96 -3.51 1.67
C MET A 71 2.05 -2.32 1.94
N ASP A 72 2.20 -1.67 3.08
CA ASP A 72 1.49 -0.41 3.34
C ASP A 72 2.17 0.79 2.67
N MET A 73 1.56 1.96 2.83
CA MET A 73 2.05 3.21 2.25
C MET A 73 3.44 3.59 2.71
N SER A 74 3.77 3.39 3.99
CA SER A 74 5.08 3.77 4.53
C SER A 74 6.19 2.94 3.87
N GLN A 75 5.97 1.63 3.78
CA GLN A 75 6.90 0.69 3.18
C GLN A 75 7.06 0.92 1.67
N LEU A 76 5.96 1.25 0.99
CA LEU A 76 5.98 1.57 -0.44
C LEU A 76 6.78 2.84 -0.73
N LEU A 77 6.55 3.91 0.04
CA LEU A 77 7.30 5.17 -0.11
C LEU A 77 8.79 4.98 0.17
N GLU A 78 9.14 4.20 1.19
CA GLU A 78 10.53 3.87 1.49
C GLU A 78 11.18 3.12 0.32
N LYS A 79 10.49 2.10 -0.23
CA LYS A 79 10.97 1.33 -1.38
C LYS A 79 11.18 2.19 -2.61
N ILE A 80 10.21 3.05 -2.94
CA ILE A 80 10.32 3.99 -4.06
C ILE A 80 11.51 4.93 -3.86
N THR A 81 11.71 5.45 -2.64
CA THR A 81 12.83 6.34 -2.32
C THR A 81 14.17 5.63 -2.48
N LYS A 82 14.31 4.40 -1.99
CA LYS A 82 15.51 3.58 -2.18
C LYS A 82 15.79 3.34 -3.66
N MET A 83 14.76 2.99 -4.45
CA MET A 83 14.90 2.78 -5.89
C MET A 83 15.37 4.03 -6.64
N LYS A 84 14.90 5.21 -6.24
CA LYS A 84 15.37 6.48 -6.82
C LYS A 84 16.86 6.71 -6.57
N LYS A 85 17.32 6.49 -5.34
CA LYS A 85 18.75 6.63 -5.00
C LYS A 85 19.61 5.68 -5.82
N VAL A 86 19.21 4.42 -5.94
CA VAL A 86 19.93 3.42 -6.76
C VAL A 86 19.99 3.85 -8.23
N GLN A 87 18.89 4.35 -8.79
CA GLN A 87 18.86 4.85 -10.17
C GLN A 87 19.75 6.07 -10.38
N GLU A 88 19.88 6.93 -9.39
CA GLU A 88 20.75 8.10 -9.43
C GLU A 88 22.22 7.70 -9.36
N THR A 89 22.59 6.80 -8.44
CA THR A 89 23.96 6.28 -8.32
C THR A 89 24.37 5.48 -9.56
N ALA A 90 23.48 4.68 -10.14
CA ALA A 90 23.77 3.89 -11.34
C ALA A 90 23.87 4.73 -12.65
N ARG A 91 23.55 6.02 -12.59
CA ARG A 91 23.68 6.96 -13.71
C ARG A 91 24.93 7.84 -13.63
N LEU A 92 25.67 7.75 -12.53
CA LEU A 92 26.99 8.35 -12.34
C LEU A 92 28.06 7.34 -12.75
#